data_AF-A0A7J2J6H7-F1
#
_entry.id   AF-A0A7J2J6H7-F1
#
_cell.length_a   1.000
_cell.length_b   1.000
_cell.length_c   1.000
_cell.angle_alpha   90.00
_cell.angle_beta   90.00
_cell.angle_gamma   90.00
#
_symmetry.space_group_name_H-M   'P 1'
#
loop_
_entity.id
_entity.type
_entity.pdbx_description
1 polymer ?
#
loop_
_entity_poly.entity_id
_entity_poly.type
_entity_poly.pdbx_seq_one_letter_code
_entity_poly.pdbx_strand_id
1 'polypeptide(L)'
;MGEEDPIKLHREATTLYDKKKYEEAAKTFLEAAQLYKNVQNFFDASYSLFKAGECMFFLEKYEAAAEHFMKAAELAFSKGYDRFGVSALEYARDCYQRLGDQKKTDELQLKIDEIKRRLSTSF
;
A
#
# COMPACT_ATOMS: atom_id res chain seq x y z
N MET A 1 26.63 13.86 0.47
CA MET A 1 25.29 13.57 0.98
C MET A 1 25.13 12.06 0.81
N GLY A 2 25.28 11.28 1.89
CA GLY A 2 25.18 9.83 1.76
C GLY A 2 23.76 9.49 1.36
N GLU A 3 23.58 8.69 0.30
CA GLU A 3 22.25 8.16 -0.03
C GLU A 3 21.70 7.48 1.21
N GLU A 4 20.52 7.90 1.66
CA GLU A 4 19.85 7.24 2.78
C GLU A 4 19.50 5.82 2.36
N ASP A 5 19.85 4.85 3.22
CA ASP A 5 19.61 3.44 2.96
C ASP A 5 18.10 3.15 3.15
N PRO A 6 17.37 2.73 2.10
CA PRO A 6 15.95 2.43 2.21
C PRO A 6 15.64 1.37 3.27
N ILE A 7 16.56 0.43 3.52
CA ILE A 7 16.40 -0.61 4.55
C ILE A 7 16.42 -0.01 5.94
N LYS A 8 17.29 0.99 6.18
CA LYS A 8 17.36 1.69 7.47
C LYS A 8 16.07 2.46 7.74
N LEU A 9 15.59 3.23 6.76
CA LEU A 9 14.34 3.98 6.89
C LEU A 9 13.14 3.06 7.07
N HIS A 10 13.08 1.94 6.33
CA HIS A 10 12.03 0.93 6.54
C HIS A 10 12.02 0.45 8.00
N ARG A 11 13.16 0.03 8.55
CA ARG A 11 13.24 -0.45 9.94
C ARG A 11 12.82 0.62 10.95
N GLU A 12 13.21 1.87 10.71
CA GLU A 12 12.80 3.01 11.53
C GLU A 12 11.28 3.22 11.45
N ALA A 13 10.71 3.22 10.24
CA ALA A 13 9.28 3.35 10.01
C ALA A 13 8.48 2.23 10.70
N THR A 14 8.96 0.97 10.63
CA THR A 14 8.36 -0.15 11.37
C THR A 14 8.43 0.07 12.88
N THR A 15 9.55 0.55 13.40
CA THR A 15 9.66 0.87 14.83
C THR A 15 8.69 1.97 15.27
N LEU A 16 8.49 3.00 14.44
CA LEU A 16 7.52 4.07 14.67
C LEU A 16 6.09 3.53 14.61
N TYR A 17 5.80 2.66 13.64
CA TYR A 17 4.51 1.99 13.47
C TYR A 17 4.16 1.13 14.68
N ASP A 18 5.09 0.32 15.17
CA ASP A 18 4.89 -0.54 16.36
C ASP A 18 4.65 0.30 17.61
N LYS A 19 5.23 1.50 17.68
CA LYS A 19 4.98 2.51 18.72
C LYS A 19 3.70 3.33 18.48
N LYS A 20 2.91 3.02 17.45
CA LYS A 20 1.69 3.74 17.04
C LYS A 20 1.90 5.21 16.69
N LYS A 21 3.13 5.60 16.33
CA LYS A 21 3.47 6.94 15.84
C LYS A 21 3.17 7.01 14.34
N TYR A 22 1.90 6.87 13.97
CA TYR A 22 1.49 6.59 12.60
C TYR A 22 1.81 7.73 11.62
N GLU A 23 1.71 9.01 12.02
CA GLU A 23 2.13 10.12 11.15
C GLU A 23 3.62 10.08 10.81
N GLU A 24 4.48 9.87 11.81
CA GLU A 24 5.93 9.76 11.62
C GLU A 24 6.24 8.52 10.76
N ALA A 25 5.65 7.38 11.11
CA ALA A 25 5.84 6.12 10.39
C ALA A 25 5.46 6.25 8.91
N ALA A 26 4.31 6.83 8.60
CA ALA A 26 3.87 7.00 7.21
C ALA A 26 4.84 7.84 6.40
N LYS A 27 5.32 8.96 6.94
CA LYS A 27 6.31 9.81 6.27
C LYS A 27 7.58 9.02 5.96
N THR A 28 8.11 8.29 6.94
CA THR A 28 9.33 7.50 6.78
C THR A 28 9.13 6.32 5.80
N PHE A 29 7.97 5.66 5.81
CA PHE A 29 7.64 4.61 4.82
C PHE A 29 7.57 5.17 3.40
N LEU A 30 7.00 6.36 3.19
CA LEU A 30 6.93 6.98 1.86
C LEU A 30 8.32 7.33 1.31
N GLU A 31 9.22 7.78 2.18
CA GLU A 31 10.61 8.05 1.82
C GLU A 31 11.35 6.75 1.46
N ALA A 32 11.21 5.70 2.28
CA ALA A 32 11.74 4.38 1.98
C ALA A 32 11.19 3.84 0.64
N ALA A 33 9.89 4.01 0.37
CA ALA A 33 9.26 3.57 -0.87
C ALA A 33 9.89 4.22 -2.11
N GLN A 34 10.17 5.52 -2.05
CA GLN A 34 10.80 6.25 -3.14
C GLN A 34 12.24 5.75 -3.39
N LEU A 35 13.01 5.54 -2.33
CA LEU A 35 14.38 5.05 -2.43
C LEU A 35 14.43 3.60 -2.95
N TYR A 36 13.57 2.71 -2.45
CA TYR A 36 13.42 1.35 -2.98
C TYR A 36 13.08 1.36 -4.47
N LYS A 37 12.18 2.25 -4.91
CA LYS A 37 11.83 2.39 -6.33
C LYS A 37 13.03 2.86 -7.16
N ASN A 38 13.85 3.78 -6.66
CA ASN A 38 15.05 4.27 -7.35
C ASN A 38 16.08 3.15 -7.58
N VAL A 39 16.25 2.25 -6.61
CA VAL A 39 17.12 1.07 -6.73
C VAL A 39 16.41 -0.15 -7.36
N GLN A 40 15.24 0.06 -7.97
CA GLN A 40 14.44 -0.96 -8.66
C GLN A 40 13.98 -2.13 -7.78
N ASN A 41 14.00 -1.97 -6.45
CA ASN A 41 13.37 -2.91 -5.53
C ASN A 41 11.88 -2.59 -5.41
N PHE A 42 11.12 -2.99 -6.42
CA PHE A 42 9.71 -2.62 -6.54
C PHE A 42 8.80 -3.32 -5.52
N PHE A 43 9.19 -4.50 -5.03
CA PHE A 43 8.41 -5.20 -4.00
C PHE A 43 8.41 -4.40 -2.71
N ASP A 44 9.60 -4.07 -2.18
CA ASP A 44 9.70 -3.29 -0.94
C ASP A 44 9.17 -1.86 -1.09
N ALA A 45 9.26 -1.28 -2.30
CA ALA A 45 8.59 -0.01 -2.61
C ALA A 45 7.06 -0.12 -2.48
N SER A 46 6.45 -1.15 -3.08
CA SER A 46 5.00 -1.38 -2.98
C SER A 46 4.56 -1.72 -1.56
N TYR A 47 5.37 -2.49 -0.83
CA TYR A 47 5.11 -2.82 0.57
C TYR A 47 5.19 -1.59 1.48
N SER A 48 6.19 -0.73 1.28
CA SER A 48 6.33 0.51 2.06
C SER A 48 5.17 1.47 1.80
N LEU A 49 4.69 1.58 0.55
CA LEU A 49 3.46 2.32 0.23
C LEU A 49 2.23 1.73 0.96
N PHE A 50 2.11 0.41 1.00
CA PHE A 50 1.03 -0.27 1.73
C PHE A 50 1.08 0.04 3.23
N LYS A 51 2.26 -0.03 3.86
CA LYS A 51 2.45 0.32 5.27
C LYS A 51 2.10 1.79 5.55
N ALA A 52 2.41 2.71 4.64
CA ALA A 52 1.99 4.11 4.76
C ALA A 52 0.45 4.24 4.68
N GLY A 53 -0.21 3.45 3.83
CA GLY A 53 -1.66 3.32 3.78
C GLY A 53 -2.26 2.82 5.09
N GLU A 54 -1.69 1.77 5.69
CA GLU A 54 -2.12 1.28 7.01
C GLU A 54 -1.99 2.35 8.09
N CYS A 55 -0.88 3.11 8.10
CA CYS A 55 -0.72 4.23 9.03
C CYS A 55 -1.88 5.24 8.91
N MET A 56 -2.20 5.66 7.68
CA MET A 56 -3.30 6.58 7.44
C MET A 56 -4.65 5.99 7.82
N PHE A 57 -4.85 4.68 7.62
CA PHE A 57 -6.06 3.99 8.04
C PHE A 57 -6.25 4.02 9.56
N PHE A 58 -5.19 3.75 10.34
CA PHE A 58 -5.26 3.83 11.81
C PHE A 58 -5.45 5.25 12.34
N LEU A 59 -5.11 6.26 11.53
CA LEU A 59 -5.39 7.67 11.80
C LEU A 59 -6.77 8.12 11.31
N GLU A 60 -7.58 7.19 10.79
CA GLU A 60 -8.89 7.44 10.19
C GLU A 60 -8.88 8.43 9.02
N LYS A 61 -7.71 8.60 8.38
CA LYS A 61 -7.51 9.41 7.17
C LYS A 61 -7.76 8.54 5.93
N TYR A 62 -9.01 8.08 5.78
CA TYR A 62 -9.35 7.02 4.84
C TYR A 62 -9.13 7.39 3.37
N GLU A 63 -9.28 8.65 2.97
CA GLU A 63 -8.98 9.09 1.60
C GLU A 63 -7.48 8.93 1.29
N ALA A 64 -6.62 9.38 2.21
CA ALA A 64 -5.16 9.25 2.06
C ALA A 64 -4.72 7.78 2.12
N ALA A 65 -5.34 6.99 3.01
CA ALA A 65 -5.11 5.55 3.08
C ALA A 65 -5.43 4.87 1.75
N ALA A 66 -6.62 5.14 1.18
CA ALA A 66 -7.04 4.61 -0.11
C ALA A 66 -6.06 4.99 -1.23
N GLU A 67 -5.57 6.24 -1.26
CA GLU A 67 -4.58 6.68 -2.24
C GLU A 67 -3.28 5.87 -2.15
N HIS A 68 -2.76 5.66 -0.94
CA HIS A 68 -1.53 4.88 -0.74
C HIS A 68 -1.71 3.40 -1.08
N PHE A 69 -2.83 2.80 -0.67
CA PHE A 69 -3.16 1.42 -1.04
C PHE A 69 -3.34 1.24 -2.55
N MET A 70 -3.98 2.18 -3.24
CA MET A 70 -4.11 2.15 -4.70
C MET A 70 -2.75 2.27 -5.39
N LYS A 71 -1.86 3.16 -4.92
CA LYS A 71 -0.47 3.27 -5.43
C LYS A 71 0.34 1.99 -5.19
N ALA A 72 0.19 1.36 -4.02
CA ALA A 72 0.81 0.08 -3.72
C ALA A 72 0.31 -1.01 -4.67
N ALA A 73 -1.00 -1.08 -4.90
CA ALA A 73 -1.63 -2.02 -5.82
C ALA A 73 -1.15 -1.83 -7.26
N GLU A 74 -1.14 -0.60 -7.77
CA GLU A 74 -0.68 -0.27 -9.12
C GLU A 74 0.77 -0.72 -9.34
N LEU A 75 1.67 -0.38 -8.40
CA LEU A 75 3.07 -0.79 -8.48
C LEU A 75 3.20 -2.32 -8.44
N ALA A 76 2.47 -2.98 -7.55
CA ALA A 76 2.46 -4.43 -7.42
C ALA A 76 2.02 -5.13 -8.71
N PHE A 77 0.90 -4.72 -9.31
CA PHE A 77 0.42 -5.28 -10.58
C PHE A 77 1.39 -5.04 -11.72
N SER A 78 2.04 -3.86 -11.78
CA SER A 78 3.03 -3.56 -12.83
C SER A 78 4.25 -4.49 -12.82
N LYS A 79 4.46 -5.25 -11.74
CA LYS A 79 5.56 -6.19 -11.55
C LYS A 79 5.11 -7.65 -11.36
N GLY A 80 3.82 -7.92 -11.55
CA GLY A 80 3.25 -9.27 -11.41
C GLY A 80 3.11 -9.76 -9.96
N TYR A 81 3.14 -8.86 -8.98
CA TYR A 81 2.88 -9.19 -7.57
C TYR A 81 1.37 -9.25 -7.30
N ASP A 82 0.63 -9.96 -8.15
CA ASP A 82 -0.83 -9.83 -8.27
C ASP A 82 -1.57 -10.13 -6.96
N ARG A 83 -1.13 -11.15 -6.21
CA ARG A 83 -1.73 -11.48 -4.91
C ARG A 83 -1.59 -10.32 -3.92
N PHE A 84 -0.42 -9.68 -3.88
CA PHE A 84 -0.19 -8.52 -3.03
C PHE A 84 -0.98 -7.29 -3.51
N GLY A 85 -1.04 -7.08 -4.83
CA GLY A 85 -1.85 -6.01 -5.42
C GLY A 85 -3.34 -6.15 -5.10
N VAL A 86 -3.87 -7.38 -5.11
CA VAL A 86 -5.25 -7.66 -4.68
C VAL A 86 -5.47 -7.31 -3.21
N SER A 87 -4.56 -7.73 -2.32
CA SER A 87 -4.66 -7.34 -0.91
C SER A 87 -4.65 -5.82 -0.74
N ALA A 88 -3.77 -5.10 -1.44
CA ALA A 88 -3.78 -3.64 -1.38
C ALA A 88 -5.10 -3.03 -1.88
N LEU A 89 -5.72 -3.57 -2.94
CA LEU A 89 -7.05 -3.13 -3.38
C LEU A 89 -8.15 -3.42 -2.35
N GLU A 90 -8.08 -4.55 -1.63
CA GLU A 90 -9.04 -4.87 -0.56
C GLU A 90 -8.99 -3.82 0.54
N TYR A 91 -7.80 -3.39 0.96
CA TYR A 91 -7.67 -2.30 1.94
C TYR A 91 -8.14 -0.95 1.39
N ALA A 92 -7.89 -0.63 0.11
CA ALA A 92 -8.43 0.56 -0.53
C ALA A 92 -9.97 0.54 -0.56
N ARG A 93 -10.57 -0.62 -0.85
CA ARG A 93 -12.04 -0.83 -0.80
C ARG A 93 -12.56 -0.61 0.62
N ASP A 94 -11.89 -1.16 1.62
CA ASP A 94 -12.29 -1.00 3.02
C ASP A 94 -12.22 0.47 3.45
N CYS A 95 -11.25 1.25 2.95
CA CYS A 95 -11.23 2.70 3.14
C CYS A 95 -12.49 3.37 2.56
N TYR A 96 -12.91 3.02 1.35
CA TYR A 96 -14.12 3.58 0.74
C TYR A 96 -15.40 3.15 1.45
N GLN A 97 -15.44 1.94 2.03
CA GLN A 97 -16.53 1.54 2.92
C GLN A 97 -16.61 2.42 4.16
N ARG A 98 -15.47 2.73 4.79
CA ARG A 98 -15.41 3.63 5.95
C ARG A 98 -15.85 5.06 5.61
N LEU A 99 -15.63 5.48 4.37
CA LEU A 99 -16.09 6.78 3.84
C LEU A 99 -17.55 6.79 3.41
N GLY A 100 -18.22 5.64 3.34
CA GLY A 100 -19.58 5.52 2.79
C GLY A 100 -19.66 5.70 1.27
N ASP A 101 -18.53 5.64 0.56
CA ASP A 101 -18.49 5.71 -0.90
C ASP A 101 -18.81 4.33 -1.49
N GLN A 102 -20.11 4.02 -1.54
CA GLN A 102 -20.61 2.74 -2.04
C GLN A 102 -20.21 2.50 -3.50
N LYS A 103 -20.20 3.56 -4.32
CA LYS A 103 -19.84 3.45 -5.74
C LYS A 103 -18.41 2.93 -5.90
N LYS A 104 -17.43 3.56 -5.23
CA LYS A 104 -16.04 3.10 -5.31
C LYS A 104 -15.82 1.75 -4.64
N THR A 105 -16.56 1.46 -3.58
CA THR A 105 -16.55 0.14 -2.94
C THR A 105 -16.93 -0.95 -3.93
N ASP A 106 -18.04 -0.79 -4.64
CA ASP A 106 -18.54 -1.77 -5.61
C ASP A 106 -17.61 -1.89 -6.82
N GLU A 107 -17.09 -0.76 -7.33
CA GLU A 107 -16.11 -0.74 -8.42
C GLU A 107 -14.84 -1.53 -8.07
N LEU A 108 -14.28 -1.32 -6.87
CA LEU A 108 -13.11 -2.08 -6.42
C LEU A 108 -13.42 -3.54 -6.17
N GLN A 109 -14.61 -3.85 -5.61
CA GLN A 109 -15.03 -5.23 -5.40
C GLN A 109 -15.09 -6.01 -6.71
N LEU A 110 -15.73 -5.46 -7.74
CA LEU A 110 -15.80 -6.06 -9.07
C LEU A 110 -14.41 -6.31 -9.66
N LYS A 111 -13.51 -5.33 -9.53
CA LYS A 111 -12.11 -5.45 -10.00
C LYS A 111 -11.36 -6.55 -9.26
N ILE A 112 -11.50 -6.65 -7.94
CA ILE A 112 -10.88 -7.70 -7.12
C ILE A 112 -11.37 -9.08 -7.57
N ASP A 113 -12.67 -9.24 -7.77
CA ASP A 113 -13.27 -10.53 -8.16
C ASP A 113 -12.88 -10.96 -9.58
N GLU A 114 -12.74 -10.01 -10.51
CA GLU A 114 -12.19 -10.28 -11.85
C GLU A 114 -10.74 -10.78 -11.77
N ILE A 115 -9.89 -10.09 -11.01
CA ILE A 115 -8.47 -10.47 -10.87
C ILE A 115 -8.35 -11.84 -10.19
N LYS A 116 -9.09 -12.08 -9.10
CA LYS A 116 -9.08 -13.37 -8.40
C LYS A 116 -9.51 -14.53 -9.30
N ARG A 117 -10.56 -14.34 -10.11
CA ARG A 117 -10.99 -15.35 -11.11
C ARG A 117 -9.87 -15.66 -12.10
N ARG A 118 -9.24 -14.64 -12.68
CA ARG A 118 -8.12 -14.81 -13.61
C ARG A 118 -6.93 -15.55 -12.98
N LEU A 119 -6.61 -15.24 -11.72
CA LEU A 119 -5.53 -15.93 -10.98
C LEU A 119 -5.87 -17.39 -10.67
N SER A 120 -7.15 -17.70 -10.41
CA SER A 120 -7.59 -19.08 -10.12
C SER A 120 -7.57 -19.99 -11.34
N THR A 121 -7.70 -19.44 -12.54
CA THR A 121 -7.69 -20.19 -13.81
C THR A 121 -6.30 -20.33 -14.44
N SER A 122 -5.25 -19.79 -13.80
CA SER A 122 -3.88 -19.79 -14.33
C SER A 122 -3.04 -21.01 -13.90
N PHE A 123 -3.69 -22.15 -13.63
CA PHE A 123 -3.05 -23.43 -13.25
C PHE A 123 -3.26 -24.50 -14.32
#